data_AF-A0A1V8UKQ2-F1
#
_entry.id   AF-A0A1V8UKQ2-F1
#
_cell.length_a   1.000
_cell.length_b   1.000
_cell.length_c   1.000
_cell.angle_alpha   90.00
_cell.angle_beta   90.00
_cell.angle_gamma   90.00
#
_symmetry.space_group_name_H-M   'P 1'
#
loop_
_entity.id
_entity.type
_entity.pdbx_description
1 polymer ?
#
loop_
_entity_poly.entity_id
_entity_poly.type
_entity_poly.pdbx_seq_one_letter_code
_entity_poly.pdbx_strand_id
1 'polypeptide(L)'
;MDASRCAACGAADKSFLSCAKCKITKYCVKTCQTSHWKSQHKKERKILARGGLLSSKVSDSPEEPSSPPQAQLSLSDLLGTMLGKDESQSFHGMLKNQSFGKPTEFASSPKLVEKPITALQQNKFLHNLPQATTYRLFIDCLRMRQEDTYSFAGDTMVGTIYNSEPSSVPAFRKFIAKAEKAQVLPPWWKDSSIADCLHFSASENGFSLGCAQEKADIQET
;
A
#
# COMPACT_ATOMS: atom_id res chain seq x y z
N MET A 1 13.68 2.95 -34.88
CA MET A 1 14.09 2.21 -33.66
C MET A 1 14.00 3.18 -32.51
N ASP A 2 13.06 2.98 -31.58
CA ASP A 2 12.89 3.89 -30.45
C ASP A 2 14.01 3.66 -29.43
N ALA A 3 14.97 4.59 -29.39
CA ALA A 3 16.04 4.58 -28.41
C ALA A 3 15.45 4.77 -27.01
N SER A 4 15.58 3.75 -26.16
CA SER A 4 15.20 3.86 -24.74
C SER A 4 16.06 4.94 -24.07
N ARG A 5 15.45 5.78 -23.23
CA ARG A 5 16.12 6.88 -22.51
C ARG A 5 15.97 6.73 -21.01
N CYS A 6 16.92 7.30 -20.27
CA CYS A 6 16.83 7.42 -18.82
C CYS A 6 15.73 8.42 -18.45
N ALA A 7 14.76 8.00 -17.62
CA ALA A 7 13.67 8.88 -17.19
C ALA A 7 14.11 10.02 -16.26
N ALA A 8 15.32 9.94 -15.66
CA ALA A 8 15.82 10.97 -14.76
C ALA A 8 16.65 12.05 -15.46
N CYS A 9 17.51 11.65 -16.42
CA CYS A 9 18.50 12.54 -17.02
C CYS A 9 18.44 12.60 -18.56
N GLY A 10 17.52 11.86 -19.19
CA GLY A 10 17.33 11.88 -20.64
C GLY A 10 18.39 11.15 -21.47
N ALA A 11 19.47 10.65 -20.87
CA ALA A 11 20.54 9.97 -21.60
C ALA A 11 20.03 8.76 -22.40
N ALA A 12 20.45 8.65 -23.66
CA ALA A 12 20.19 7.54 -24.57
C ALA A 12 21.40 6.59 -24.67
N ASP A 13 21.22 5.44 -25.34
CA ASP A 13 22.28 4.53 -25.80
C ASP A 13 23.20 3.96 -24.71
N LYS A 14 22.61 3.61 -23.55
CA LYS A 14 23.28 2.90 -22.46
C LYS A 14 22.49 1.65 -22.07
N SER A 15 23.14 0.71 -21.38
CA SER A 15 22.43 -0.36 -20.69
C SER A 15 21.57 0.23 -19.57
N PHE A 16 20.27 -0.02 -19.59
CA PHE A 16 19.34 0.54 -18.62
C PHE A 16 18.90 -0.48 -17.57
N LEU A 17 18.79 -0.01 -16.34
CA LEU A 17 18.12 -0.68 -15.23
C LEU A 17 16.63 -0.32 -15.27
N SER A 18 15.75 -1.33 -15.25
CA SER A 18 14.32 -1.11 -15.10
C SER A 18 13.92 -0.97 -13.64
N CYS A 19 12.90 -0.15 -13.36
CA CYS A 19 12.32 -0.05 -12.02
C CYS A 19 11.80 -1.43 -11.56
N ALA A 20 12.28 -1.94 -10.42
CA ALA A 20 11.85 -3.25 -9.90
C ALA A 20 10.33 -3.36 -9.70
N LYS A 21 9.67 -2.26 -9.37
CA LYS A 21 8.25 -2.25 -9.01
C LYS A 21 7.30 -2.07 -10.20
N CYS A 22 7.68 -1.30 -11.23
CA CYS A 22 6.81 -1.06 -12.39
C CYS A 22 7.32 -1.73 -13.67
N LYS A 23 8.61 -2.08 -13.74
CA LYS A 23 9.33 -2.65 -14.89
C LYS A 23 9.28 -1.84 -16.20
N ILE A 24 8.57 -0.70 -16.20
CA ILE A 24 8.34 0.16 -17.36
C ILE A 24 9.43 1.24 -17.45
N THR A 25 9.62 2.00 -16.37
CA THR A 25 10.55 3.13 -16.36
C THR A 25 12.00 2.66 -16.23
N LYS A 26 12.89 3.25 -17.04
CA LYS A 26 14.29 2.86 -17.21
C LYS A 26 15.26 3.95 -16.73
N TYR A 27 16.40 3.52 -16.19
CA TYR A 27 17.43 4.39 -15.62
C TYR A 27 18.83 3.93 -16.02
N CYS A 28 19.76 4.85 -16.24
CA CYS A 28 21.15 4.49 -16.51
C CYS A 28 21.87 3.95 -15.26
N VAL A 29 21.55 4.48 -14.08
CA VAL A 29 22.16 4.08 -12.79
C VAL A 29 21.16 4.24 -11.64
N LYS A 30 21.49 3.62 -10.49
CA LYS A 30 20.65 3.64 -9.28
C LYS A 30 20.36 5.06 -8.77
N THR A 31 21.31 6.00 -8.89
CA THR A 31 21.14 7.39 -8.45
C THR A 31 20.09 8.13 -9.27
N CYS A 32 20.01 7.86 -10.57
CA CYS A 32 18.94 8.37 -11.43
C CYS A 32 17.58 7.81 -11.02
N GLN A 33 17.51 6.52 -10.67
CA GLN A 33 16.28 5.91 -10.17
C GLN A 33 15.81 6.57 -8.86
N THR A 34 16.69 6.74 -7.87
CA THR A 34 16.32 7.29 -6.56
C THR A 34 15.97 8.78 -6.63
N SER A 35 16.68 9.56 -7.46
CA SER A 35 16.34 10.98 -7.69
C SER A 35 14.99 11.15 -8.37
N HIS A 36 14.76 10.44 -9.48
CA HIS A 36 13.49 10.49 -10.20
C HIS A 36 12.32 9.95 -9.35
N TRP A 37 12.58 8.98 -8.45
CA TRP A 37 11.60 8.51 -7.49
C TRP A 37 11.08 9.61 -6.57
N LYS A 38 11.98 10.44 -6.03
CA LYS A 38 11.63 11.53 -5.13
C LYS A 38 10.86 12.65 -5.83
N SER A 39 11.20 12.95 -7.08
CA SER A 39 10.62 14.09 -7.81
C SER A 39 9.30 13.75 -8.52
N GLN A 40 9.24 12.65 -9.29
CA GLN A 40 8.15 12.41 -10.25
C GLN A 40 7.62 10.97 -10.25
N HIS A 41 8.49 9.96 -10.16
CA HIS A 41 8.09 8.56 -10.36
C HIS A 41 7.07 8.05 -9.32
N LYS A 42 7.17 8.49 -8.04
CA LYS A 42 6.25 8.08 -6.97
C LYS A 42 4.80 8.42 -7.31
N LYS A 43 4.57 9.57 -7.96
CA LYS A 43 3.23 10.09 -8.32
C LYS A 43 2.69 9.43 -9.59
N GLU A 44 3.52 9.28 -10.62
CA GLU A 44 3.14 8.73 -11.94
C GLU A 44 2.70 7.27 -11.88
N ARG A 45 3.20 6.51 -10.89
CA ARG A 45 2.82 5.10 -10.69
C ARG A 45 1.34 4.86 -10.44
N LYS A 46 0.57 5.87 -10.03
CA LYS A 46 -0.89 5.76 -9.80
C LYS A 46 -1.68 5.49 -11.10
N ILE A 47 -1.11 5.71 -12.28
CA ILE A 47 -1.85 5.65 -13.56
C ILE A 47 -1.67 4.31 -14.32
N LEU A 48 -0.65 3.50 -14.00
CA LEU A 48 -0.31 2.29 -14.79
C LEU A 48 -0.84 0.96 -14.23
N ALA A 49 -1.69 0.99 -13.19
CA ALA A 49 -2.34 -0.21 -12.64
C ALA A 49 -3.67 -0.57 -13.34
N ARG A 50 -4.16 0.28 -14.24
CA ARG A 50 -5.27 -0.01 -15.16
C ARG A 50 -4.70 0.04 -16.57
N GLY A 51 -4.69 -1.09 -17.27
CA GLY A 51 -4.08 -1.22 -18.60
C GLY A 51 -4.48 -0.07 -19.52
N GLY A 52 -3.50 0.73 -19.91
CA GLY A 52 -3.71 1.89 -20.78
C GLY A 52 -2.37 2.50 -21.16
N LEU A 53 -1.92 2.20 -22.38
CA LEU A 53 -0.79 2.85 -23.02
C LEU A 53 -1.13 4.33 -23.23
N LEU A 54 -0.39 5.24 -22.58
CA LEU A 54 -0.49 6.67 -22.85
C LEU A 54 0.91 7.25 -23.03
N SER A 55 1.26 7.44 -24.31
CA SER A 55 2.34 8.33 -24.74
C SER A 55 1.79 9.76 -24.71
N SER A 56 2.37 10.63 -23.89
CA SER A 56 2.12 12.07 -23.96
C SER A 56 2.68 12.62 -25.28
N LYS A 57 1.82 13.15 -26.15
CA LYS A 57 2.22 14.03 -27.24
C LYS A 57 2.20 15.47 -26.73
N VAL A 58 3.38 16.11 -26.78
CA VAL A 58 3.54 17.56 -26.76
C VAL A 58 3.05 18.12 -28.10
N SER A 59 2.43 19.31 -28.01
CA SER A 59 1.92 20.16 -29.07
C SER A 59 2.97 20.60 -30.09
N ASP A 60 2.64 20.49 -31.38
CA ASP A 60 2.87 21.55 -32.37
C ASP A 60 1.92 21.35 -33.56
N SER A 61 1.28 22.44 -34.01
CA SER A 61 0.51 22.58 -35.27
C SER A 61 1.47 22.59 -36.48
N PRO A 62 1.06 22.53 -37.78
CA PRO A 62 -0.24 22.90 -38.38
C PRO A 62 -0.78 22.00 -39.52
N GLU A 63 -1.99 22.37 -39.99
CA GLU A 63 -2.60 22.26 -41.34
C GLU A 63 -3.32 20.98 -41.84
N GLU A 64 -4.61 21.19 -42.12
CA GLU A 64 -5.61 20.48 -42.98
C GLU A 64 -5.11 20.27 -44.44
N PRO A 65 -5.71 19.39 -45.31
CA PRO A 65 -7.16 19.20 -45.44
C PRO A 65 -7.74 17.82 -45.87
N SER A 66 -9.08 17.76 -45.76
CA SER A 66 -10.07 17.11 -46.67
C SER A 66 -10.51 15.64 -46.47
N SER A 67 -11.79 15.53 -46.04
CA SER A 67 -12.78 14.43 -45.97
C SER A 67 -13.22 13.83 -47.35
N PRO A 68 -14.27 12.96 -47.47
CA PRO A 68 -14.79 11.74 -46.77
C PRO A 68 -15.05 10.58 -47.84
N PRO A 69 -15.89 9.49 -47.73
CA PRO A 69 -16.97 9.24 -46.74
C PRO A 69 -17.44 7.79 -46.36
N GLN A 70 -18.39 7.78 -45.40
CA GLN A 70 -19.52 6.86 -45.06
C GLN A 70 -19.31 5.47 -44.40
N ALA A 71 -19.96 5.26 -43.23
CA ALA A 71 -21.21 4.47 -43.10
C ALA A 71 -21.68 4.42 -41.62
N GLN A 72 -22.99 4.59 -41.42
CA GLN A 72 -23.72 4.58 -40.14
C GLN A 72 -24.31 3.19 -39.88
N LEU A 73 -24.35 2.71 -38.63
CA LEU A 73 -25.45 1.88 -38.09
C LEU A 73 -25.55 2.03 -36.55
N SER A 74 -26.80 2.02 -36.06
CA SER A 74 -27.28 2.53 -34.76
C SER A 74 -27.40 1.48 -33.66
N LEU A 75 -27.35 1.95 -32.41
CA LEU A 75 -27.39 1.20 -31.14
C LEU A 75 -28.79 0.69 -30.71
N SER A 76 -29.69 0.40 -31.65
CA SER A 76 -31.09 0.02 -31.35
C SER A 76 -31.36 -1.48 -31.23
N ASP A 77 -30.40 -2.36 -31.55
CA ASP A 77 -30.77 -3.74 -31.91
C ASP A 77 -30.49 -4.83 -30.88
N LEU A 78 -30.10 -4.54 -29.63
CA LEU A 78 -29.81 -5.60 -28.66
C LEU A 78 -30.37 -5.33 -27.25
N LEU A 79 -31.70 -5.23 -27.14
CA LEU A 79 -32.41 -5.43 -25.87
C LEU A 79 -33.74 -6.18 -26.04
N GLY A 80 -33.83 -7.36 -25.39
CA GLY A 80 -35.07 -8.05 -24.98
C GLY A 80 -35.49 -9.28 -25.82
N THR A 81 -36.10 -10.37 -25.31
CA THR A 81 -36.55 -10.78 -23.96
C THR A 81 -37.06 -12.25 -24.00
N MET A 82 -37.32 -12.86 -22.81
CA MET A 82 -38.21 -14.02 -22.48
C MET A 82 -37.69 -15.46 -22.75
N LEU A 83 -38.01 -16.55 -22.00
CA LEU A 83 -38.69 -16.89 -20.73
C LEU A 83 -38.48 -18.42 -20.52
N GLY A 84 -38.46 -18.94 -19.28
CA GLY A 84 -38.56 -20.39 -19.02
C GLY A 84 -38.53 -20.74 -17.52
N LYS A 85 -39.70 -21.08 -16.96
CA LYS A 85 -39.97 -21.56 -15.59
C LYS A 85 -39.55 -23.02 -15.43
N ASP A 86 -39.21 -23.48 -14.22
CA ASP A 86 -40.12 -24.29 -13.39
C ASP A 86 -39.60 -24.53 -11.95
N GLU A 87 -40.58 -24.64 -11.05
CA GLU A 87 -40.69 -25.26 -9.72
C GLU A 87 -39.57 -26.22 -9.24
N SER A 88 -39.40 -26.57 -7.97
CA SER A 88 -39.93 -26.25 -6.64
C SER A 88 -39.02 -27.06 -5.71
N GLN A 89 -38.66 -26.56 -4.52
CA GLN A 89 -38.69 -27.35 -3.27
C GLN A 89 -38.11 -26.59 -2.08
N SER A 90 -38.95 -26.60 -1.05
CA SER A 90 -38.78 -26.16 0.33
C SER A 90 -37.57 -26.81 1.02
N PHE A 91 -36.75 -26.02 1.71
CA PHE A 91 -36.04 -26.49 2.91
C PHE A 91 -36.04 -25.39 3.98
N HIS A 92 -36.88 -25.65 4.97
CA HIS A 92 -36.94 -25.01 6.28
C HIS A 92 -35.66 -25.41 7.05
N GLY A 93 -34.85 -24.44 7.50
CA GLY A 93 -33.57 -24.76 8.14
C GLY A 93 -32.89 -23.58 8.83
N MET A 94 -33.40 -23.21 10.01
CA MET A 94 -32.72 -22.58 11.15
C MET A 94 -31.28 -22.10 10.94
N LEU A 95 -31.09 -20.81 10.62
CA LEU A 95 -29.89 -20.08 11.03
C LEU A 95 -30.25 -19.28 12.28
N LYS A 96 -29.71 -19.76 13.41
CA LYS A 96 -29.79 -19.10 14.71
C LYS A 96 -29.13 -17.73 14.59
N ASN A 97 -29.92 -16.72 14.97
CA ASN A 97 -29.52 -15.36 15.23
C ASN A 97 -28.26 -15.33 16.13
N GLN A 98 -27.13 -14.92 15.57
CA GLN A 98 -26.08 -14.32 16.37
C GLN A 98 -26.15 -12.82 16.11
N SER A 99 -26.68 -12.13 17.10
CA SER A 99 -26.74 -10.68 17.20
C SER A 99 -25.33 -10.12 17.03
N PHE A 100 -25.02 -9.63 15.83
CA PHE A 100 -23.93 -8.68 15.67
C PHE A 100 -24.43 -7.36 16.22
N GLY A 101 -23.95 -7.04 17.42
CA GLY A 101 -24.18 -5.77 18.07
C GLY A 101 -23.94 -4.62 17.11
N LYS A 102 -24.84 -3.64 17.19
CA LYS A 102 -24.81 -2.34 16.52
C LYS A 102 -23.38 -1.77 16.40
N PRO A 103 -22.99 -1.20 15.24
CA PRO A 103 -21.73 -0.48 15.14
C PRO A 103 -21.84 0.81 15.94
N THR A 104 -21.41 0.75 17.20
CA THR A 104 -21.25 1.92 18.06
C THR A 104 -19.88 2.54 17.80
N GLU A 105 -19.95 3.72 17.21
CA GLU A 105 -19.17 4.92 17.51
C GLU A 105 -17.64 4.81 17.52
N PHE A 106 -17.06 5.57 16.58
CA PHE A 106 -15.71 6.12 16.57
C PHE A 106 -15.09 6.20 17.97
N ALA A 107 -14.17 5.28 18.24
CA ALA A 107 -13.41 5.26 19.47
C ALA A 107 -12.61 6.55 19.61
N SER A 108 -13.01 7.33 20.62
CA SER A 108 -12.26 8.40 21.28
C SER A 108 -10.78 8.03 21.40
N SER A 109 -9.90 9.02 21.16
CA SER A 109 -8.45 8.91 21.28
C SER A 109 -8.06 8.14 22.56
N PRO A 110 -7.17 7.13 22.47
CA PRO A 110 -6.80 6.33 23.63
C PRO A 110 -6.20 7.26 24.70
N LYS A 111 -6.78 7.25 25.91
CA LYS A 111 -6.25 7.98 27.06
C LYS A 111 -4.79 7.57 27.27
N LEU A 112 -3.87 8.46 26.92
CA LEU A 112 -2.44 8.22 27.07
C LEU A 112 -2.11 8.06 28.55
N VAL A 113 -1.30 7.04 28.83
CA VAL A 113 -0.84 6.58 30.14
C VAL A 113 -0.55 7.76 31.08
N GLU A 114 -1.12 7.75 32.29
CA GLU A 114 -0.76 8.70 33.34
C GLU A 114 0.75 8.59 33.62
N LYS A 115 1.54 9.56 33.13
CA LYS A 115 3.03 9.62 33.15
C LYS A 115 3.73 8.79 32.07
N PRO A 116 3.64 9.19 30.78
CA PRO A 116 4.19 8.43 29.66
C PRO A 116 5.72 8.31 29.69
N ILE A 117 6.43 9.37 30.11
CA ILE A 117 7.90 9.38 30.14
C ILE A 117 8.45 8.37 31.15
N THR A 118 7.84 8.29 32.34
CA THR A 118 8.25 7.32 33.36
C THR A 118 8.00 5.89 32.89
N ALA A 119 6.86 5.63 32.23
CA ALA A 119 6.56 4.32 31.67
C ALA A 119 7.55 3.93 30.56
N LEU A 120 8.01 4.88 29.74
CA LEU A 120 9.07 4.66 28.74
C LEU A 120 10.41 4.30 29.40
N GLN A 121 10.84 5.05 30.42
CA GLN A 121 12.08 4.76 31.15
C GLN A 121 12.07 3.37 31.81
N GLN A 122 10.90 2.89 32.20
CA GLN A 122 10.72 1.58 32.82
C GLN A 122 10.46 0.44 31.82
N ASN A 123 10.49 0.70 30.51
CA ASN A 123 10.10 -0.25 29.45
C ASN A 123 8.65 -0.77 29.58
N LYS A 124 7.78 -0.05 30.29
CA LYS A 124 6.39 -0.46 30.57
C LYS A 124 5.36 0.32 29.75
N PHE A 125 5.79 1.22 28.88
CA PHE A 125 4.88 2.04 28.08
C PHE A 125 3.83 1.21 27.33
N LEU A 126 4.24 0.09 26.71
CA LEU A 126 3.34 -0.77 25.95
C LEU A 126 2.47 -1.69 26.83
N HIS A 127 2.82 -1.88 28.10
CA HIS A 127 2.16 -2.86 28.98
C HIS A 127 0.73 -2.44 29.33
N ASN A 128 0.47 -1.14 29.37
CA ASN A 128 -0.81 -0.57 29.79
C ASN A 128 -1.69 -0.17 28.60
N LEU A 129 -1.29 -0.50 27.37
CA LEU A 129 -2.03 -0.12 26.17
C LEU A 129 -2.99 -1.21 25.72
N PRO A 130 -4.16 -0.84 25.16
CA PRO A 130 -5.04 -1.78 24.48
C PRO A 130 -4.31 -2.49 23.34
N GLN A 131 -4.63 -3.76 23.13
CA GLN A 131 -3.99 -4.62 22.12
C GLN A 131 -3.97 -3.98 20.71
N ALA A 132 -5.11 -3.44 20.25
CA ALA A 132 -5.19 -2.79 18.95
C ALA A 132 -4.27 -1.56 18.85
N THR A 133 -4.21 -0.73 19.90
CA THR A 133 -3.30 0.43 19.95
C THR A 133 -1.84 -0.01 19.89
N THR A 134 -1.48 -1.08 20.61
CA THR A 134 -0.14 -1.65 20.56
C THR A 134 0.23 -2.16 19.17
N TYR A 135 -0.70 -2.81 18.45
CA TYR A 135 -0.47 -3.26 17.08
C TYR A 135 -0.22 -2.10 16.12
N ARG A 136 -1.05 -1.05 16.17
CA ARG A 136 -0.85 0.17 15.38
C ARG A 136 0.52 0.77 15.63
N LEU A 137 0.91 0.93 16.90
CA LEU A 137 2.22 1.47 17.28
C LEU A 137 3.39 0.63 16.73
N PHE A 138 3.34 -0.70 16.82
CA PHE A 138 4.41 -1.54 16.28
C PHE A 138 4.53 -1.40 14.75
N ILE A 139 3.40 -1.38 14.06
CA ILE A 139 3.35 -1.23 12.60
C ILE A 139 3.92 0.15 12.21
N ASP A 140 3.49 1.21 12.88
CA ASP A 140 3.95 2.57 12.60
C ASP A 140 5.42 2.76 12.95
N CYS A 141 5.91 2.22 14.07
CA CYS A 141 7.33 2.24 14.40
C CYS A 141 8.19 1.60 13.30
N LEU A 142 7.77 0.46 12.75
CA LEU A 142 8.49 -0.15 11.63
C LEU A 142 8.44 0.74 10.38
N ARG A 143 7.26 1.28 10.05
CA ARG A 143 7.05 2.08 8.84
C ARG A 143 7.83 3.40 8.88
N MET A 144 7.81 4.09 10.02
CA MET A 144 8.65 5.26 10.26
C MET A 144 10.13 4.93 10.10
N ARG A 145 10.60 3.83 10.72
CA ARG A 145 12.01 3.43 10.59
C ARG A 145 12.42 3.07 9.17
N GLN A 146 11.51 2.44 8.41
CA GLN A 146 11.70 2.10 7.00
C GLN A 146 11.82 3.35 6.14
N GLU A 147 10.93 4.32 6.33
CA GLU A 147 10.97 5.59 5.61
C GLU A 147 12.22 6.39 5.98
N ASP A 148 12.61 6.42 7.26
CA ASP A 148 13.82 7.13 7.71
C ASP A 148 15.09 6.54 7.09
N THR A 149 15.19 5.21 7.04
CA THR A 149 16.32 4.52 6.42
C THR A 149 16.44 4.92 4.94
N TYR A 150 15.31 4.99 4.25
CA TYR A 150 15.27 5.38 2.85
C TYR A 150 15.58 6.87 2.61
N SER A 151 14.96 7.74 3.41
CA SER A 151 14.98 9.18 3.18
C SER A 151 16.23 9.86 3.73
N PHE A 152 16.68 9.47 4.93
CA PHE A 152 17.81 10.11 5.62
C PHE A 152 19.12 9.33 5.48
N ALA A 153 19.10 8.00 5.57
CA ALA A 153 20.33 7.20 5.43
C ALA A 153 20.70 6.92 3.97
N GLY A 154 19.75 7.11 3.03
CA GLY A 154 19.96 6.81 1.61
C GLY A 154 20.12 5.31 1.31
N ASP A 155 19.71 4.46 2.25
CA ASP A 155 19.82 3.00 2.18
C ASP A 155 18.43 2.36 2.23
N THR A 156 18.33 1.04 2.06
CA THR A 156 17.07 0.30 2.14
C THR A 156 17.11 -0.73 3.25
N MET A 157 16.04 -0.81 4.03
CA MET A 157 15.96 -1.79 5.10
C MET A 157 15.71 -3.19 4.54
N VAL A 158 16.58 -4.15 4.88
CA VAL A 158 16.44 -5.56 4.46
C VAL A 158 15.14 -6.15 4.97
N GLY A 159 14.45 -6.93 4.13
CA GLY A 159 13.17 -7.54 4.48
C GLY A 159 11.96 -6.61 4.32
N THR A 160 12.12 -5.50 3.59
CA THR A 160 11.07 -4.51 3.32
C THR A 160 10.78 -4.33 1.84
N ILE A 161 9.62 -3.74 1.54
CA ILE A 161 9.23 -3.35 0.18
C ILE A 161 10.19 -2.34 -0.48
N TYR A 162 11.03 -1.66 0.30
CA TYR A 162 12.06 -0.74 -0.20
C TYR A 162 13.30 -1.50 -0.66
N ASN A 163 13.53 -2.71 -0.11
CA ASN A 163 14.59 -3.64 -0.51
C ASN A 163 14.05 -4.79 -1.39
N SER A 164 13.13 -4.48 -2.30
CA SER A 164 12.56 -5.40 -3.30
C SER A 164 11.78 -6.61 -2.77
N GLU A 165 11.39 -6.63 -1.50
CA GLU A 165 10.49 -7.66 -0.98
C GLU A 165 9.02 -7.38 -1.37
N PRO A 166 8.17 -8.41 -1.50
CA PRO A 166 6.75 -8.22 -1.78
C PRO A 166 5.98 -7.57 -0.62
N SER A 167 6.49 -7.70 0.61
CA SER A 167 5.92 -7.08 1.80
C SER A 167 7.01 -6.83 2.85
N SER A 168 6.74 -5.94 3.80
CA SER A 168 7.64 -5.68 4.93
C SER A 168 7.44 -6.63 6.12
N VAL A 169 6.69 -7.73 5.93
CA VAL A 169 6.48 -8.78 6.94
C VAL A 169 7.79 -9.40 7.44
N PRO A 170 8.80 -9.71 6.60
CA PRO A 170 10.06 -10.27 7.09
C PRO A 170 10.80 -9.32 8.03
N ALA A 171 10.84 -8.02 7.71
CA ALA A 171 11.42 -7.00 8.59
C ALA A 171 10.60 -6.85 9.88
N PHE A 172 9.27 -6.91 9.81
CA PHE A 172 8.40 -6.85 10.99
C PHE A 172 8.66 -7.99 11.98
N ARG A 173 8.78 -9.24 11.49
CA ARG A 173 9.13 -10.37 12.37
C ARG A 173 10.48 -10.18 13.07
N LYS A 174 11.49 -9.69 12.34
CA LYS A 174 12.80 -9.35 12.91
C LYS A 174 12.71 -8.21 13.93
N PHE A 175 11.85 -7.23 13.69
CA PHE A 175 11.61 -6.11 14.60
C PHE A 175 10.98 -6.57 15.92
N ILE A 176 9.95 -7.42 15.86
CA ILE A 176 9.33 -7.98 17.07
C ILE A 176 10.32 -8.86 17.84
N ALA A 177 11.13 -9.69 17.18
CA ALA A 177 12.17 -10.48 17.85
C ALA A 177 13.18 -9.60 18.61
N LYS A 178 13.49 -8.40 18.08
CA LYS A 178 14.32 -7.42 18.80
C LYS A 178 13.59 -6.83 20.00
N ALA A 179 12.30 -6.54 19.88
CA ALA A 179 11.48 -6.03 20.98
C ALA A 179 11.34 -7.06 22.11
N GLU A 180 11.23 -8.35 21.77
CA GLU A 180 11.22 -9.45 22.73
C GLU A 180 12.54 -9.54 23.51
N LYS A 181 13.67 -9.52 22.80
CA LYS A 181 15.00 -9.52 23.41
C LYS A 181 15.22 -8.29 24.31
N ALA A 182 14.61 -7.16 23.98
CA ALA A 182 14.66 -5.94 24.77
C ALA A 182 13.66 -5.92 25.95
N GLN A 183 12.84 -6.97 26.10
CA GLN A 183 11.82 -7.10 27.14
C GLN A 183 10.84 -5.91 27.21
N VAL A 184 10.48 -5.34 26.04
CA VAL A 184 9.52 -4.23 25.93
C VAL A 184 8.11 -4.70 25.52
N LEU A 185 7.95 -5.99 25.23
CA LEU A 185 6.67 -6.54 24.81
C LEU A 185 5.69 -6.61 25.98
N PRO A 186 4.39 -6.31 25.75
CA PRO A 186 3.38 -6.40 26.79
C PRO A 186 3.25 -7.80 27.40
N PRO A 187 2.80 -7.94 28.66
CA PRO A 187 2.64 -9.24 29.33
C PRO A 187 1.64 -10.18 28.64
N TRP A 188 0.69 -9.63 27.88
CA TRP A 188 -0.29 -10.41 27.13
C TRP A 188 0.24 -10.88 25.76
N TRP A 189 1.43 -10.42 25.35
CA TRP A 189 2.02 -10.79 24.07
C TRP A 189 2.47 -12.25 24.08
N LYS A 190 2.04 -13.00 23.06
CA LYS A 190 2.32 -14.43 22.90
C LYS A 190 2.80 -14.70 21.48
N ASP A 191 3.26 -15.93 21.21
CA ASP A 191 3.71 -16.34 19.87
C ASP A 191 2.64 -16.14 18.79
N SER A 192 1.35 -16.31 19.15
CA SER A 192 0.22 -16.06 18.24
C SER A 192 -0.01 -14.58 17.94
N SER A 193 0.42 -13.68 18.82
CA SER A 193 0.18 -12.23 18.69
C SER A 193 0.83 -11.64 17.44
N ILE A 194 1.92 -12.24 16.94
CA ILE A 194 2.52 -11.84 15.66
C ILE A 194 1.55 -12.12 14.50
N ALA A 195 0.92 -13.30 14.48
CA ALA A 195 -0.05 -13.65 13.44
C ALA A 195 -1.29 -12.74 13.51
N ASP A 196 -1.78 -12.49 14.72
CA ASP A 196 -2.92 -11.57 14.94
C ASP A 196 -2.60 -10.15 14.49
N CYS A 197 -1.40 -9.65 14.79
CA CYS A 197 -0.94 -8.33 14.38
C CYS A 197 -0.77 -8.23 12.85
N LEU A 198 -0.28 -9.30 12.20
CA LEU A 198 -0.20 -9.34 10.73
C LEU A 198 -1.59 -9.38 10.09
N HIS A 199 -2.53 -10.15 10.65
CA HIS A 199 -3.92 -10.13 10.20
C HIS A 199 -4.53 -8.74 10.37
N PHE A 200 -4.33 -8.11 11.52
CA PHE A 200 -4.75 -6.74 11.81
C PHE A 200 -4.23 -5.75 10.78
N SER A 201 -2.93 -5.87 10.41
CA SER A 201 -2.30 -5.01 9.39
C SER A 201 -2.91 -5.15 7.99
N ALA A 202 -3.45 -6.33 7.67
CA ALA A 202 -4.11 -6.60 6.39
C ALA A 202 -5.58 -6.16 6.38
N SER A 203 -6.25 -6.22 7.54
CA SER A 203 -7.66 -5.88 7.68
C SER A 203 -7.92 -4.39 7.91
N GLU A 204 -7.06 -3.69 8.66
CA GLU A 204 -7.27 -2.28 9.00
C GLU A 204 -6.70 -1.36 7.91
N ASN A 205 -7.56 -0.47 7.41
CA ASN A 205 -7.15 0.48 6.38
C ASN A 205 -6.05 1.41 6.93
N GLY A 206 -4.99 1.60 6.15
CA GLY A 206 -3.88 2.47 6.54
C GLY A 206 -2.76 1.82 7.35
N PHE A 207 -2.82 0.51 7.67
CA PHE A 207 -1.76 -0.21 8.40
C PHE A 207 -1.08 -1.34 7.59
N SER A 208 -1.32 -1.41 6.29
CA SER A 208 -0.75 -2.45 5.43
C SER A 208 0.78 -2.38 5.34
N LEU A 209 1.43 -3.53 5.54
CA LEU A 209 2.88 -3.71 5.33
C LEU A 209 3.25 -4.01 3.87
N GLY A 210 2.28 -4.04 2.95
CA GLY A 210 2.48 -4.30 1.53
C GLY A 210 2.63 -3.04 0.67
N CYS A 211 2.36 -1.87 1.23
CA CYS A 211 2.42 -0.60 0.50
C CYS A 211 3.35 0.41 1.21
N ALA A 212 3.91 1.32 0.40
CA ALA A 212 4.69 2.43 0.94
C ALA A 212 3.74 3.49 1.49
N GLN A 213 4.07 4.09 2.62
CA GLN A 213 3.32 5.25 3.11
C GLN A 213 3.68 6.52 2.36
N GLU A 214 2.68 7.34 2.16
CA GLU A 214 2.82 8.75 1.81
C GLU A 214 2.56 9.61 3.06
N LYS A 215 3.12 10.82 3.10
CA LYS A 215 2.89 11.77 4.20
C LYS A 215 1.39 12.00 4.47
N ALA A 216 0.56 11.92 3.43
CA ALA A 216 -0.89 12.07 3.52
C ALA A 216 -1.59 10.88 4.20
N ASP A 217 -0.93 9.72 4.32
CA ASP A 217 -1.49 8.50 4.92
C ASP A 217 -1.25 8.44 6.44
N ILE A 218 -0.53 9.42 7.01
CA ILE A 218 -0.20 9.48 8.43
C ILE A 218 -1.23 10.41 9.09
N GLN A 219 -2.07 9.86 9.96
CA GLN A 219 -2.97 10.65 10.79
C GLN A 219 -2.27 10.98 12.10
N GLU A 220 -2.09 12.27 12.40
CA GLU A 220 -1.76 12.72 13.75
C GLU A 220 -3.02 12.55 14.62
N THR A 221 -3.01 11.55 15.51
CA THR A 221 -4.07 11.28 16.49
C THR A 221 -3.86 12.03 17.79
#